data_AF-A0A1R2C543-F1
#
_entry.id   AF-A0A1R2C543-F1
#
_cell.length_a   1.000
_cell.length_b   1.000
_cell.length_c   1.000
_cell.angle_alpha   90.00
_cell.angle_beta   90.00
_cell.angle_gamma   90.00
#
_symmetry.space_group_name_H-M   'P 1'
#
loop_
_entity.id
_entity.type
_entity.pdbx_description
1 polymer ?
#
loop_
_entity_poly.entity_id
_entity_poly.type
_entity_poly.pdbx_seq_one_letter_code
_entity_poly.pdbx_strand_id
1 'polypeptide(L)'
;MDNSDSDGEIQVNTESFMSSLSSSYAQSIIPQYILGQDLNAFKQEFNCKICGAKVKDTLIRGKSKRYSCKFCHHAVCANCSNLRCMQTARGEILRICIDCFNKAIRDKFIDELKEDKERMLSIIKTEKESNETAINNLKKLIIKKRAKIERIKADLYSCNKRTIELNDWQYIDNNYTLEVLNDAKTRLGRRLKRHDKIKKKILENQHYLNTLQNEKVNNELNQSNLQADLASFDIRRMSLKMKDEKSLEILKSQIISHNGVVSTLKQDIETIQSRIAEALKGQDDCVIQ
;
A
#
# COMPACT_ATOMS: atom_id res chain seq x y z
N MET A 1 17.21 5.48 12.40
CA MET A 1 17.75 4.35 11.62
C MET A 1 19.21 4.67 11.43
N ASP A 2 20.08 4.13 12.26
CA ASP A 2 21.53 4.14 12.07
C ASP A 2 22.07 3.09 13.03
N ASN A 3 22.33 1.89 12.51
CA ASN A 3 23.12 0.87 13.19
C ASN A 3 24.32 0.59 12.29
N SER A 4 25.43 1.19 12.65
CA SER A 4 26.76 0.93 12.12
C SER A 4 27.21 -0.46 12.59
N ASP A 5 27.12 -1.43 11.68
CA ASP A 5 27.78 -2.72 11.79
C ASP A 5 29.28 -2.51 11.53
N SER A 6 30.06 -2.42 12.61
CA SER A 6 31.52 -2.44 12.56
C SER A 6 31.99 -3.89 12.59
N ASP A 7 32.29 -4.45 11.43
CA ASP A 7 32.95 -5.74 11.28
C ASP A 7 34.37 -5.66 11.86
N GLY A 8 34.57 -6.37 12.98
CA GLY A 8 35.87 -6.54 13.59
C GLY A 8 36.70 -7.55 12.80
N GLU A 9 37.72 -7.07 12.10
CA GLU A 9 38.78 -7.90 11.54
C GLU A 9 39.59 -8.54 12.67
N ILE A 10 39.42 -9.85 12.84
CA ILE A 10 40.31 -10.67 13.68
C ILE A 10 41.56 -10.96 12.85
N GLN A 11 42.60 -10.13 13.04
CA GLN A 11 43.94 -10.41 12.51
C GLN A 11 44.52 -11.62 13.24
N VAL A 12 44.52 -12.78 12.57
CA VAL A 12 45.20 -13.98 13.03
C VAL A 12 46.69 -13.86 12.66
N ASN A 13 47.49 -13.42 13.63
CA ASN A 13 48.95 -13.36 13.54
C ASN A 13 49.53 -14.77 13.36
N THR A 14 49.71 -15.17 12.11
CA THR A 14 50.24 -16.48 11.68
C THR A 14 51.78 -16.52 11.62
N GLU A 15 52.45 -15.37 11.75
CA GLU A 15 53.91 -15.27 11.62
C GLU A 15 54.69 -15.70 12.86
N SER A 16 54.03 -15.90 14.01
CA SER A 16 54.70 -16.31 15.26
C SER A 16 55.01 -17.82 15.31
N PHE A 17 54.35 -18.65 14.50
CA PHE A 17 54.38 -20.10 14.67
C PHE A 17 55.55 -20.81 13.96
N MET A 18 56.22 -20.16 12.99
CA MET A 18 57.31 -20.81 12.22
C MET A 18 58.72 -20.47 12.73
N SER A 19 58.86 -19.55 13.69
CA SER A 19 60.17 -19.10 14.17
C SER A 19 60.74 -19.95 15.34
N SER A 20 60.01 -20.94 15.85
CA SER A 20 60.41 -21.72 17.03
C SER A 20 60.97 -23.12 16.72
N LEU A 21 61.00 -23.55 15.46
CA LEU A 21 61.43 -24.92 15.08
C LEU A 21 62.93 -25.09 14.83
N SER A 22 63.76 -24.05 14.99
CA SER A 22 65.15 -24.06 14.51
C SER A 22 66.26 -24.01 15.57
N SER A 23 65.98 -24.09 16.88
CA SER A 23 67.03 -23.92 17.91
C SER A 23 67.50 -25.19 18.64
N SER A 24 66.91 -26.37 18.42
CA SER A 24 67.23 -27.56 19.27
C SER A 24 68.43 -28.41 18.83
N TYR A 25 68.95 -28.25 17.60
CA TYR A 25 70.00 -29.14 17.07
C TYR A 25 71.42 -28.91 17.63
N ALA A 26 71.63 -27.91 18.48
CA ALA A 26 72.95 -27.59 19.04
C ALA A 26 73.22 -28.15 20.46
N GLN A 27 72.32 -28.96 21.03
CA GLN A 27 72.58 -29.62 22.31
C GLN A 27 73.29 -30.95 22.09
N SER A 28 74.58 -30.97 22.42
CA SER A 28 75.45 -32.15 22.31
C SER A 28 74.79 -33.36 22.99
N ILE A 29 74.73 -34.48 22.27
CA ILE A 29 74.29 -35.76 22.83
C ILE A 29 75.33 -36.17 23.87
N ILE A 30 74.95 -36.10 25.14
CA ILE A 30 75.82 -36.51 26.24
C ILE A 30 75.31 -37.86 26.71
N PRO A 31 76.01 -38.97 26.40
CA PRO A 31 75.72 -40.27 26.96
C PRO A 31 75.70 -40.19 28.47
N GLN A 32 74.70 -40.83 29.07
CA GLN A 32 74.62 -40.93 30.52
C GLN A 32 75.47 -42.10 31.01
N TYR A 33 76.14 -41.89 32.13
CA TYR A 33 76.96 -42.90 32.78
C TYR A 33 76.07 -43.98 33.38
N ILE A 34 76.40 -45.26 33.16
CA ILE A 34 75.64 -46.36 33.76
C ILE A 34 76.16 -46.59 35.19
N LEU A 35 75.41 -46.10 36.17
CA LEU A 35 75.68 -46.34 37.59
C LEU A 35 75.48 -47.84 37.91
N GLY A 36 76.42 -48.42 38.66
CA GLY A 36 76.32 -49.81 39.14
C GLY A 36 77.07 -50.88 38.32
N GLN A 37 77.87 -50.51 37.31
CA GLN A 37 78.73 -51.46 36.59
C GLN A 37 80.10 -51.64 37.25
N ASP A 38 80.63 -52.86 37.20
CA ASP A 38 81.96 -53.17 37.72
C ASP A 38 83.02 -52.36 36.98
N LEU A 39 83.63 -51.40 37.69
CA LEU A 39 84.67 -50.51 37.20
C LEU A 39 85.92 -51.26 36.71
N ASN A 40 86.07 -52.53 37.10
CA ASN A 40 87.18 -53.40 36.73
C ASN A 40 86.82 -54.45 35.67
N ALA A 41 85.60 -54.45 35.11
CA ALA A 41 85.18 -55.44 34.12
C ALA A 41 86.17 -55.55 32.93
N PHE A 42 86.67 -54.41 32.43
CA PHE A 42 87.66 -54.42 31.34
C PHE A 42 88.95 -55.20 31.65
N LYS A 43 89.34 -55.35 32.93
CA LYS A 43 90.55 -56.08 33.32
C LYS A 43 90.36 -57.58 33.14
N GLN A 44 89.15 -58.07 33.40
CA GLN A 44 88.79 -59.48 33.36
C GLN A 44 88.40 -59.94 31.95
N GLU A 45 88.09 -59.01 31.05
CA GLU A 45 87.63 -59.31 29.69
C GLU A 45 88.79 -59.38 28.68
N PHE A 46 88.83 -60.48 27.92
CA PHE A 46 89.80 -60.74 26.84
C PHE A 46 89.20 -60.62 25.44
N ASN A 47 87.89 -60.40 25.33
CA ASN A 47 87.18 -60.20 24.08
C ASN A 47 86.49 -58.84 24.10
N CYS A 48 86.40 -58.19 22.95
CA CYS A 48 85.64 -56.96 22.81
C CYS A 48 84.15 -57.23 23.06
N LYS A 49 83.54 -56.48 23.99
CA LYS A 49 82.10 -56.60 24.29
C LYS A 49 81.18 -56.41 23.07
N ILE A 50 81.60 -55.62 22.08
CA ILE A 50 80.78 -55.27 20.93
C ILE A 50 80.92 -56.29 19.79
N CYS A 51 82.14 -56.60 19.37
CA CYS A 51 82.40 -57.45 18.19
C CYS A 51 82.95 -58.84 18.51
N GLY A 52 83.18 -59.17 19.79
CA GLY A 52 83.73 -60.46 20.21
C GLY A 52 85.21 -60.70 19.88
N ALA A 53 85.87 -59.78 19.18
CA ALA A 53 87.28 -59.93 18.78
C ALA A 53 88.20 -60.02 20.01
N LYS A 54 89.20 -60.90 19.97
CA LYS A 54 90.22 -61.01 21.03
C LYS A 54 91.00 -59.69 21.17
N VAL A 55 91.05 -59.15 22.38
CA VAL A 55 91.73 -57.90 22.74
C VAL A 55 92.89 -58.18 23.70
N LYS A 56 93.96 -57.38 23.61
CA LYS A 56 95.10 -57.39 24.54
C LYS A 56 95.62 -55.98 24.78
N ASP A 57 96.33 -55.78 25.89
CA ASP A 57 96.91 -54.46 26.23
C ASP A 57 98.02 -54.04 25.26
N THR A 58 98.72 -55.01 24.65
CA THR A 58 99.80 -54.80 23.68
C THR A 58 99.35 -55.11 22.26
N LEU A 59 99.86 -54.34 21.29
CA LEU A 59 99.71 -54.63 19.86
C LEU A 59 100.59 -55.84 19.49
N ILE A 60 100.03 -57.04 19.65
CA ILE A 60 100.65 -58.29 19.18
C ILE A 60 99.99 -58.65 17.84
N ARG A 61 100.77 -59.16 16.87
CA ARG A 61 100.26 -59.61 15.55
C ARG A 61 98.99 -60.46 15.72
N GLY A 62 97.90 -60.02 15.06
CA GLY A 62 96.60 -60.71 15.05
C GLY A 62 95.64 -60.37 16.20
N LYS A 63 95.97 -59.46 17.13
CA LYS A 63 95.08 -59.02 18.22
C LYS A 63 94.93 -57.50 18.25
N SER A 64 93.71 -57.04 18.54
CA SER A 64 93.41 -55.61 18.62
C SER A 64 93.74 -55.04 20.01
N LYS A 65 94.16 -53.77 20.07
CA LYS A 65 94.47 -53.09 21.34
C LYS A 65 93.20 -52.97 22.20
N ARG A 66 93.32 -53.33 23.48
CA ARG A 66 92.26 -53.25 24.49
C ARG A 66 92.10 -51.81 24.98
N TYR A 67 90.87 -51.32 24.96
CA TYR A 67 90.48 -50.06 25.56
C TYR A 67 89.32 -50.29 26.55
N SER A 68 89.22 -49.42 27.54
CA SER A 68 88.07 -49.37 28.46
C SER A 68 87.09 -48.32 27.97
N CYS A 69 85.82 -48.70 27.80
CA CYS A 69 84.74 -47.73 27.63
C CYS A 69 84.48 -47.04 28.97
N LYS A 70 84.55 -45.71 29.05
CA LYS A 70 84.34 -45.00 30.32
C LYS A 70 82.88 -44.90 30.77
N PHE A 71 81.94 -45.34 29.93
CA PHE A 71 80.51 -45.34 30.24
C PHE A 71 80.02 -46.69 30.73
N CYS A 72 80.56 -47.78 30.17
CA CYS A 72 80.17 -49.13 30.57
C CYS A 72 81.28 -50.00 31.18
N HIS A 73 82.51 -49.48 31.28
CA HIS A 73 83.68 -50.12 31.88
C HIS A 73 84.10 -51.48 31.32
N HIS A 74 83.51 -51.91 30.21
CA HIS A 74 83.88 -53.13 29.51
C HIS A 74 85.06 -52.94 28.55
N ALA A 75 85.72 -54.05 28.21
CA ALA A 75 86.81 -54.11 27.24
C ALA A 75 86.28 -54.00 25.80
N VAL A 76 86.86 -53.09 25.04
CA VAL A 76 86.49 -52.82 23.65
C VAL A 76 87.72 -52.63 22.78
N CYS A 77 87.63 -53.04 21.52
CA CYS A 77 88.70 -52.82 20.55
C CYS A 77 88.70 -51.36 20.07
N ALA A 78 89.77 -50.96 19.36
CA ALA A 78 89.91 -49.62 18.80
C ALA A 78 88.72 -49.23 17.90
N ASN A 79 88.26 -50.16 17.05
CA ASN A 79 87.20 -49.92 16.07
C ASN A 79 85.84 -49.71 16.74
N CYS A 80 85.53 -50.48 17.77
CA CYS A 80 84.26 -50.37 18.51
C CYS A 80 84.25 -49.24 19.55
N SER A 81 85.35 -48.49 19.68
CA SER A 81 85.50 -47.38 20.64
C SER A 81 86.24 -46.18 20.06
N ASN A 82 86.11 -45.95 18.75
CA ASN A 82 86.72 -44.84 18.03
C ASN A 82 86.13 -43.47 18.45
N LEU A 83 84.96 -43.46 19.09
CA LEU A 83 84.29 -42.26 19.55
C LEU A 83 84.80 -41.78 20.91
N ARG A 84 84.77 -40.46 21.10
CA ARG A 84 85.00 -39.81 22.39
C ARG A 84 83.84 -38.87 22.67
N CYS A 85 83.40 -38.81 23.92
CA CYS A 85 82.33 -37.92 24.34
C CYS A 85 82.73 -37.16 25.60
N MET A 86 82.24 -35.93 25.73
CA MET A 86 82.38 -35.12 26.93
C MET A 86 81.55 -35.71 28.07
N GLN A 87 82.15 -35.87 29.24
CA GLN A 87 81.46 -36.24 30.47
C GLN A 87 80.97 -34.96 31.17
N THR A 88 79.66 -34.78 31.31
CA THR A 88 79.04 -33.58 31.93
C THR A 88 79.50 -33.30 33.35
N ALA A 89 79.73 -34.34 34.16
CA ALA A 89 80.10 -34.16 35.56
C ALA A 89 81.54 -33.67 35.80
N ARG A 90 82.46 -33.89 34.84
CA ARG A 90 83.90 -33.59 35.01
C ARG A 90 84.49 -32.72 33.89
N GLY A 91 83.74 -32.48 32.82
CA GLY A 91 84.22 -31.73 31.65
C GLY A 91 85.27 -32.46 30.80
N GLU A 92 85.58 -33.72 31.11
CA GLU A 92 86.63 -34.48 30.43
C GLU A 92 86.11 -35.18 29.16
N ILE A 93 86.93 -35.24 28.12
CA ILE A 93 86.65 -36.00 26.89
C ILE A 93 87.07 -37.46 27.11
N LEU A 94 86.08 -38.34 27.25
CA LEU A 94 86.29 -39.75 27.57
C LEU A 94 85.96 -40.66 26.39
N ARG A 95 86.70 -41.77 26.28
CA ARG A 95 86.46 -42.80 25.26
C ARG A 95 85.17 -43.57 25.57
N ILE A 96 84.33 -43.72 24.56
CA ILE A 96 83.05 -44.44 24.63
C ILE A 96 83.00 -45.53 23.57
N CYS A 97 82.30 -46.63 23.85
CA CYS A 97 82.01 -47.64 22.83
C CYS A 97 80.79 -47.23 21.99
N ILE A 98 80.73 -47.75 20.77
CA ILE A 98 79.65 -47.42 19.81
C ILE A 98 78.25 -47.77 20.34
N ASP A 99 78.13 -48.83 21.14
CA ASP A 99 76.84 -49.25 21.71
C ASP A 99 76.34 -48.25 22.77
N CYS A 100 77.20 -47.79 23.69
CA CYS A 100 76.82 -46.75 24.65
C CYS A 100 76.48 -45.42 23.98
N PHE A 101 77.19 -45.08 22.89
CA PHE A 101 76.88 -43.89 22.10
C PHE A 101 75.51 -44.02 21.41
N ASN A 102 75.25 -45.14 20.71
CA ASN A 102 73.97 -45.39 20.05
C ASN A 102 72.80 -45.48 21.04
N LYS A 103 73.03 -46.01 22.24
CA LYS A 103 72.03 -46.02 23.32
C LYS A 103 71.66 -44.58 23.73
N ALA A 104 72.65 -43.73 24.00
CA ALA A 104 72.41 -42.34 24.35
C ALA A 104 71.66 -41.54 23.26
N ILE A 105 71.99 -41.79 21.99
CA ILE A 105 71.26 -41.21 20.86
C ILE A 105 69.79 -41.64 20.90
N ARG A 106 69.52 -42.95 21.04
CA ARG A 106 68.16 -43.48 21.10
C ARG A 106 67.36 -42.91 22.27
N ASP A 107 67.95 -42.87 23.46
CA ASP A 107 67.29 -42.35 24.66
C ASP A 107 66.93 -40.87 24.46
N LYS A 108 67.85 -40.05 23.91
CA LYS A 108 67.58 -38.64 23.58
C LYS A 108 66.43 -38.49 22.58
N PHE A 109 66.43 -39.26 21.49
CA PHE A 109 65.34 -39.23 20.52
C PHE A 109 63.99 -39.64 21.12
N ILE A 110 63.98 -40.64 22.02
CA ILE A 110 62.75 -41.07 22.70
C ILE A 110 62.21 -39.95 23.59
N ASP A 111 63.09 -39.26 24.33
CA ASP A 111 62.68 -38.17 25.21
C ASP A 111 62.19 -36.95 24.41
N GLU A 112 62.89 -36.56 23.34
CA GLU A 112 62.42 -35.51 22.41
C GLU A 112 61.04 -35.85 21.82
N LEU A 113 60.83 -37.10 21.38
CA LEU A 113 59.53 -37.56 20.85
C LEU A 113 58.42 -37.56 21.91
N LYS A 114 58.74 -37.86 23.18
CA LYS A 114 57.76 -37.77 24.27
C LYS A 114 57.36 -36.32 24.54
N GLU A 115 58.34 -35.43 24.63
CA GLU A 115 58.09 -34.00 24.84
C GLU A 115 57.26 -33.40 23.70
N ASP A 116 57.59 -33.72 22.45
CA ASP A 116 56.82 -33.27 21.29
C ASP A 116 55.40 -33.85 21.29
N LYS A 117 55.23 -35.13 21.65
CA LYS A 117 53.91 -35.74 21.81
C LYS A 117 53.08 -35.03 22.88
N GLU A 118 53.66 -34.73 24.04
CA GLU A 118 52.98 -34.02 25.13
C GLU A 118 52.61 -32.60 24.73
N ARG A 119 53.52 -31.89 24.03
CA ARG A 119 53.26 -30.56 23.48
C ARG A 119 52.08 -30.59 22.49
N MET A 120 52.08 -31.53 21.55
CA MET A 120 51.01 -31.69 20.58
C MET A 120 49.67 -32.03 21.25
N LEU A 121 49.67 -32.91 22.25
CA LEU A 121 48.45 -33.24 23.01
C LEU A 121 47.89 -32.03 23.77
N SER A 122 48.76 -31.18 24.32
CA SER A 122 48.37 -29.94 24.98
C SER A 122 47.68 -28.97 24.01
N ILE A 123 48.25 -28.77 22.82
CA ILE A 123 47.66 -27.93 21.76
C ILE A 123 46.30 -28.47 21.32
N ILE A 124 46.19 -29.78 21.08
CA ILE A 124 44.91 -30.40 20.70
C ILE A 124 43.85 -30.18 21.80
N LYS A 125 44.24 -30.26 23.07
CA LYS A 125 43.32 -30.05 24.19
C LYS A 125 42.81 -28.60 24.23
N THR A 126 43.69 -27.62 24.13
CA THR A 126 43.29 -26.20 24.17
C THR A 126 42.45 -25.81 22.95
N GLU A 127 42.77 -26.34 21.77
CA GLU A 127 41.98 -26.11 20.56
C GLU A 127 40.58 -26.74 20.67
N LYS A 128 40.47 -27.95 21.23
CA LYS A 128 39.18 -28.59 21.50
C LYS A 128 38.32 -27.76 22.45
N GLU A 129 38.88 -27.29 23.55
CA GLU A 129 38.18 -26.45 24.53
C GLU A 129 37.71 -25.13 23.89
N SER A 130 38.58 -24.47 23.11
CA SER A 130 38.24 -23.25 22.37
C SER A 130 37.09 -23.49 21.37
N ASN A 131 37.18 -24.56 20.58
CA ASN A 131 36.14 -24.93 19.62
C ASN A 131 34.80 -25.25 20.30
N GLU A 132 34.82 -25.93 21.45
CA GLU A 132 33.61 -26.23 22.22
C GLU A 132 32.94 -24.95 22.74
N THR A 133 33.72 -24.00 23.23
CA THR A 133 33.18 -22.69 23.64
C THR A 133 32.58 -21.91 22.45
N ALA A 134 33.24 -21.93 21.30
CA ALA A 134 32.74 -21.29 20.07
C ALA A 134 31.42 -21.93 19.61
N ILE A 135 31.32 -23.26 19.60
CA ILE A 135 30.08 -23.99 19.27
C ILE A 135 28.96 -23.61 20.22
N ASN A 136 29.22 -23.55 21.53
CA ASN A 136 28.21 -23.18 22.52
C ASN A 136 27.73 -21.73 22.35
N ASN A 137 28.62 -20.80 22.01
CA ASN A 137 28.26 -19.43 21.70
C ASN A 137 27.39 -19.32 20.43
N LEU A 138 27.75 -20.06 19.37
CA LEU A 138 26.95 -20.14 18.14
C LEU A 138 25.56 -20.72 18.40
N LYS A 139 25.45 -21.79 19.20
CA LYS A 139 24.15 -22.36 19.60
C LYS A 139 23.26 -21.33 20.30
N LYS A 140 23.81 -20.56 21.25
CA LYS A 140 23.08 -19.49 21.94
C LYS A 140 22.60 -18.40 20.96
N LEU A 141 23.45 -18.00 20.01
CA LEU A 141 23.09 -17.03 18.98
C LEU A 141 21.96 -17.55 18.07
N ILE A 142 22.02 -18.80 17.64
CA ILE A 142 20.97 -19.44 16.82
C ILE A 142 19.62 -19.41 17.55
N ILE A 143 19.59 -19.78 18.83
CA ILE A 143 18.36 -19.75 19.64
C ILE A 143 17.79 -18.33 19.72
N LYS A 144 18.65 -17.33 20.00
CA LYS A 144 18.24 -15.92 20.07
C LYS A 144 17.66 -15.42 18.75
N LYS A 145 18.30 -15.77 17.61
CA LYS A 145 17.82 -15.38 16.27
C LYS A 145 16.52 -16.09 15.91
N ARG A 146 16.37 -17.39 16.21
CA ARG A 146 15.10 -18.12 16.03
C ARG A 146 13.95 -17.48 16.81
N ALA A 147 14.18 -17.12 18.08
CA ALA A 147 13.17 -16.44 18.89
C ALA A 147 12.80 -15.05 18.36
N LYS A 148 13.72 -14.34 17.68
CA LYS A 148 13.42 -13.07 17.00
C LYS A 148 12.57 -13.30 15.74
N ILE A 149 12.91 -14.32 14.95
CA ILE A 149 12.17 -14.69 13.73
C ILE A 149 10.73 -15.07 14.08
N GLU A 150 10.51 -15.89 15.11
CA GLU A 150 9.16 -16.29 15.52
C GLU A 150 8.31 -15.11 15.99
N ARG A 151 8.91 -14.14 16.70
CA ARG A 151 8.22 -12.89 17.07
C ARG A 151 7.80 -12.10 15.84
N ILE A 152 8.72 -11.87 14.90
CA ILE A 152 8.42 -11.15 13.65
C ILE A 152 7.32 -11.87 12.86
N LYS A 153 7.35 -13.20 12.81
CA LYS A 153 6.34 -14.01 12.13
C LYS A 153 4.95 -13.86 12.77
N ALA A 154 4.88 -13.85 14.10
CA ALA A 154 3.64 -13.61 14.83
C ALA A 154 3.11 -12.17 14.59
N ASP A 155 3.99 -11.17 14.61
CA ASP A 155 3.63 -9.78 14.33
C ASP A 155 3.10 -9.62 12.89
N LEU A 156 3.78 -10.21 11.90
CA LEU A 156 3.35 -10.22 10.50
C LEU A 156 1.99 -10.89 10.32
N TYR A 157 1.76 -12.02 11.00
CA TYR A 157 0.47 -12.70 10.97
C TYR A 157 -0.66 -11.82 11.54
N SER A 158 -0.41 -11.13 12.66
CA SER A 158 -1.34 -10.19 13.27
C SER A 158 -1.65 -8.99 12.35
N CYS A 159 -0.61 -8.39 11.75
CA CYS A 159 -0.76 -7.32 10.77
C CYS A 159 -1.57 -7.76 9.54
N ASN A 160 -1.30 -8.96 9.01
CA ASN A 160 -2.03 -9.50 7.87
C ASN A 160 -3.50 -9.73 8.20
N LYS A 161 -3.80 -10.31 9.38
CA LYS A 161 -5.18 -10.48 9.85
C LYS A 161 -5.92 -9.14 9.93
N ARG A 162 -5.30 -8.11 10.51
CA ARG A 162 -5.89 -6.77 10.60
C ARG A 162 -6.11 -6.13 9.22
N THR A 163 -5.23 -6.39 8.26
CA THR A 163 -5.38 -5.90 6.89
C THR A 163 -6.58 -6.54 6.20
N ILE A 164 -6.80 -7.84 6.38
CA ILE A 164 -7.98 -8.54 5.88
C ILE A 164 -9.26 -7.94 6.49
N GLU A 165 -9.29 -7.76 7.81
CA GLU A 165 -10.43 -7.14 8.50
C GLU A 165 -10.73 -5.74 7.96
N LEU A 166 -9.71 -4.90 7.76
CA LEU A 166 -9.89 -3.55 7.18
C LEU A 166 -10.43 -3.59 5.75
N ASN A 167 -9.96 -4.52 4.92
CA ASN A 167 -10.47 -4.69 3.56
C ASN A 167 -11.93 -5.13 3.55
N ASP A 168 -12.34 -6.02 4.47
CA ASP A 168 -13.73 -6.45 4.61
C ASP A 168 -14.64 -5.27 5.02
N TRP A 169 -14.19 -4.45 5.98
CA TRP A 169 -14.90 -3.23 6.36
C TRP A 169 -15.03 -2.24 5.20
N GLN A 170 -13.96 -2.04 4.43
CA GLN A 170 -13.98 -1.16 3.27
C GLN A 170 -14.93 -1.67 2.18
N TYR A 171 -15.00 -2.99 1.98
CA TYR A 171 -15.95 -3.59 1.04
C TYR A 171 -17.40 -3.35 1.46
N ILE A 172 -17.70 -3.51 2.76
CA ILE A 172 -19.03 -3.23 3.32
C ILE A 172 -19.40 -1.76 3.13
N ASP A 173 -18.51 -0.84 3.47
CA ASP A 173 -18.74 0.61 3.38
C ASP A 173 -18.96 1.07 1.92
N ASN A 174 -18.15 0.54 1.00
CA ASN A 174 -18.32 0.80 -0.43
C ASN A 174 -19.68 0.30 -0.96
N ASN A 175 -20.12 -0.89 -0.54
CA ASN A 175 -21.42 -1.42 -0.94
C ASN A 175 -22.58 -0.62 -0.36
N TYR A 176 -22.51 -0.24 0.92
CA TYR A 176 -23.50 0.63 1.54
C TYR A 176 -23.59 1.99 0.81
N THR A 177 -22.45 2.58 0.50
CA THR A 177 -22.37 3.84 -0.27
C THR A 177 -22.99 3.68 -1.66
N LEU A 178 -22.75 2.55 -2.34
CA LEU A 178 -23.35 2.24 -3.64
C LEU A 178 -24.87 2.12 -3.57
N GLU A 179 -25.40 1.46 -2.54
CA GLU A 179 -26.86 1.36 -2.31
C GLU A 179 -27.51 2.73 -2.11
N VAL A 180 -26.90 3.59 -1.28
CA VAL A 180 -27.37 4.97 -1.05
C VAL A 180 -27.36 5.78 -2.35
N LEU A 181 -26.30 5.66 -3.15
CA LEU A 181 -26.22 6.34 -4.45
C LEU A 181 -27.28 5.84 -5.44
N ASN A 182 -27.57 4.54 -5.45
CA ASN A 182 -28.61 3.95 -6.29
C ASN A 182 -30.02 4.41 -5.88
N ASP A 183 -30.31 4.50 -4.57
CA ASP A 183 -31.58 5.07 -4.10
C ASP A 183 -31.69 6.54 -4.47
N ALA A 184 -30.64 7.34 -4.27
CA ALA A 184 -30.60 8.74 -4.66
C ALA A 184 -30.85 8.94 -6.17
N LYS A 185 -30.19 8.14 -7.01
CA LYS A 185 -30.39 8.12 -8.48
C LYS A 185 -31.83 7.81 -8.84
N THR A 186 -32.43 6.82 -8.18
CA THR A 186 -33.84 6.44 -8.39
C THR A 186 -34.79 7.57 -8.00
N ARG A 187 -34.57 8.21 -6.86
CA ARG A 187 -35.36 9.37 -6.40
C ARG A 187 -35.26 10.55 -7.36
N LEU A 188 -34.05 10.87 -7.85
CA LEU A 188 -33.83 11.92 -8.85
C LEU A 188 -34.56 11.60 -10.17
N GLY A 189 -34.49 10.36 -10.65
CA GLY A 189 -35.24 9.93 -11.83
C GLY A 189 -36.76 10.12 -11.68
N ARG A 190 -37.32 9.83 -10.51
CA ARG A 190 -38.75 10.11 -10.20
C ARG A 190 -39.06 11.61 -10.15
N ARG A 191 -38.13 12.45 -9.67
CA ARG A 191 -38.29 13.91 -9.64
C ARG A 191 -38.28 14.50 -11.05
N LEU A 192 -37.35 14.08 -11.91
CA LEU A 192 -37.28 14.50 -13.31
C LEU A 192 -38.59 14.18 -14.06
N LYS A 193 -39.07 12.93 -13.97
CA LYS A 193 -40.34 12.53 -14.58
C LYS A 193 -41.53 13.37 -14.08
N ARG A 194 -41.56 13.76 -12.81
CA ARG A 194 -42.59 14.66 -12.27
C ARG A 194 -42.47 16.06 -12.84
N HIS A 195 -41.25 16.58 -12.92
CA HIS A 195 -40.97 17.90 -13.48
C HIS A 195 -41.39 17.97 -14.95
N ASP A 196 -41.08 16.95 -15.76
CA ASP A 196 -41.50 16.88 -17.16
C ASP A 196 -43.03 16.87 -17.33
N LYS A 197 -43.73 16.11 -16.46
CA LYS A 197 -45.21 16.11 -16.44
C LYS A 197 -45.77 17.50 -16.11
N ILE A 198 -45.20 18.18 -15.12
CA ILE A 198 -45.61 19.54 -14.74
C ILE A 198 -45.33 20.51 -15.90
N LYS A 199 -44.15 20.42 -16.53
CA LYS A 199 -43.79 21.25 -17.69
C LYS A 199 -44.78 21.08 -18.84
N LYS A 200 -45.20 19.85 -19.15
CA LYS A 200 -46.24 19.59 -20.16
C LYS A 200 -47.57 20.26 -19.79
N LYS A 201 -48.02 20.11 -18.53
CA LYS A 201 -49.25 20.77 -18.05
C LYS A 201 -49.17 22.30 -18.13
N ILE A 202 -48.01 22.89 -17.83
CA ILE A 202 -47.81 24.34 -17.95
C ILE A 202 -47.98 24.78 -19.41
N LEU A 203 -47.39 24.04 -20.36
CA LEU A 203 -47.55 24.32 -21.79
C LEU A 203 -49.00 24.17 -22.26
N GLU A 204 -49.69 23.12 -21.82
CA GLU A 204 -51.12 22.90 -22.11
C GLU A 204 -51.98 24.04 -21.55
N ASN A 205 -51.75 24.45 -20.30
CA ASN A 205 -52.46 25.57 -19.68
C ASN A 205 -52.17 26.89 -20.39
N GLN A 206 -50.94 27.11 -20.86
CA GLN A 206 -50.57 28.29 -21.62
C GLN A 206 -51.32 28.34 -22.96
N HIS A 207 -51.45 27.20 -23.65
CA HIS A 207 -52.26 27.10 -24.85
C HIS A 207 -53.75 27.41 -24.57
N TYR A 208 -54.29 26.85 -23.48
CA TYR A 208 -55.67 27.11 -23.06
C TYR A 208 -55.91 28.59 -22.74
N LEU A 209 -55.00 29.23 -22.01
CA LEU A 209 -55.07 30.66 -21.70
C LEU A 209 -55.06 31.53 -22.96
N ASN A 210 -54.18 31.21 -23.92
CA ASN A 210 -54.13 31.93 -25.19
C ASN A 210 -55.45 31.78 -25.97
N THR A 211 -56.07 30.59 -25.92
CA THR A 211 -57.37 30.34 -26.56
C THR A 211 -58.46 31.18 -25.93
N LEU A 212 -58.55 31.20 -24.58
CA LEU A 212 -59.52 32.03 -23.85
C LEU A 212 -59.30 33.53 -24.10
N GLN A 213 -58.06 33.98 -24.24
CA GLN A 213 -57.76 35.38 -24.57
C GLN A 213 -58.29 35.74 -25.97
N ASN A 214 -58.10 34.86 -26.96
CA ASN A 214 -58.65 35.06 -28.29
C ASN A 214 -60.18 35.07 -28.28
N GLU A 215 -60.81 34.15 -27.54
CA GLU A 215 -62.27 34.14 -27.37
C GLU A 215 -62.78 35.41 -26.68
N LYS A 216 -62.08 35.92 -25.67
CA LYS A 216 -62.40 37.19 -25.02
C LYS A 216 -62.41 38.34 -26.03
N VAL A 217 -61.35 38.48 -26.83
CA VAL A 217 -61.26 39.53 -27.86
C VAL A 217 -62.40 39.40 -28.88
N ASN A 218 -62.73 38.19 -29.33
CA ASN A 218 -63.86 37.96 -30.23
C ASN A 218 -65.20 38.32 -29.61
N ASN A 219 -65.41 38.00 -28.32
CA ASN A 219 -66.62 38.35 -27.60
C ASN A 219 -66.76 39.87 -27.42
N GLU A 220 -65.67 40.57 -27.10
CA GLU A 220 -65.64 42.04 -27.02
C GLU A 220 -65.98 42.68 -28.37
N LEU A 221 -65.46 42.15 -29.48
CA LEU A 221 -65.80 42.59 -30.83
C LEU A 221 -67.28 42.36 -31.15
N ASN A 222 -67.80 41.17 -30.85
CA ASN A 222 -69.22 40.84 -31.07
C ASN A 222 -70.14 41.74 -30.23
N GLN A 223 -69.77 42.03 -28.97
CA GLN A 223 -70.50 42.95 -28.11
C GLN A 223 -70.52 44.36 -28.70
N SER A 224 -69.39 44.85 -29.21
CA SER A 224 -69.30 46.15 -29.88
C SER A 224 -70.18 46.21 -31.13
N ASN A 225 -70.17 45.16 -31.96
CA ASN A 225 -71.03 45.05 -33.14
C ASN A 225 -72.53 45.07 -32.77
N LEU A 226 -72.94 44.28 -31.76
CA LEU A 226 -74.32 44.28 -31.29
C LEU A 226 -74.75 45.65 -30.74
N GLN A 227 -73.86 46.37 -30.06
CA GLN A 227 -74.14 47.71 -29.56
C GLN A 227 -74.33 48.71 -30.71
N ALA A 228 -73.52 48.59 -31.78
CA ALA A 228 -73.70 49.38 -33.00
C ALA A 228 -75.03 49.06 -33.70
N ASP A 229 -75.40 47.78 -33.79
CA ASP A 229 -76.68 47.35 -34.37
C ASP A 229 -77.87 47.91 -33.58
N LEU A 230 -77.82 47.85 -32.24
CA LEU A 230 -78.85 48.44 -31.37
C LEU A 230 -78.98 49.95 -31.57
N ALA A 231 -77.86 50.68 -31.63
CA ALA A 231 -77.87 52.11 -31.90
C ALA A 231 -78.48 52.42 -33.29
N SER A 232 -78.17 51.62 -34.30
CA SER A 232 -78.76 51.75 -35.64
C SER A 232 -80.27 51.51 -35.63
N PHE A 233 -80.72 50.53 -34.85
CA PHE A 233 -82.15 50.23 -34.68
C PHE A 233 -82.88 51.37 -33.97
N ASP A 234 -82.29 51.95 -32.94
CA ASP A 234 -82.85 53.10 -32.24
C ASP A 234 -83.00 54.33 -33.16
N ILE A 235 -81.99 54.62 -33.98
CA ILE A 235 -82.06 55.67 -35.00
C ILE A 235 -83.22 55.40 -35.97
N ARG A 236 -83.35 54.15 -36.46
CA ARG A 236 -84.43 53.76 -37.37
C ARG A 236 -85.81 53.90 -36.71
N ARG A 237 -85.95 53.49 -35.45
CA ARG A 237 -87.18 53.62 -34.65
C ARG A 237 -87.57 55.08 -34.47
N MET A 238 -86.62 55.96 -34.15
CA MET A 238 -86.88 57.40 -34.03
C MET A 238 -87.28 58.02 -35.37
N SER A 239 -86.62 57.64 -36.47
CA SER A 239 -86.99 58.09 -37.81
C SER A 239 -88.43 57.69 -38.18
N LEU A 240 -88.85 56.46 -37.85
CA LEU A 240 -90.23 56.01 -38.05
C LEU A 240 -91.22 56.81 -37.19
N LYS A 241 -90.94 57.02 -35.90
CA LYS A 241 -91.76 57.87 -35.03
C LYS A 241 -91.93 59.28 -35.57
N MET A 242 -90.85 59.92 -36.05
CA MET A 242 -90.94 61.25 -36.66
C MET A 242 -91.80 61.25 -37.94
N LYS A 243 -91.74 60.17 -38.75
CA LYS A 243 -92.61 60.02 -39.92
C LYS A 243 -94.07 59.86 -39.52
N ASP A 244 -94.35 59.07 -38.48
CA ASP A 244 -95.70 58.87 -37.96
C ASP A 244 -96.26 60.17 -37.37
N GLU A 245 -95.48 60.89 -36.57
CA GLU A 245 -95.84 62.21 -36.02
C GLU A 245 -96.12 63.23 -37.13
N LYS A 246 -95.24 63.29 -38.15
CA LYS A 246 -95.45 64.15 -39.32
C LYS A 246 -96.71 63.77 -40.10
N SER A 247 -96.97 62.47 -40.26
CA SER A 247 -98.18 61.98 -40.93
C SER A 247 -99.45 62.33 -40.14
N LEU A 248 -99.39 62.24 -38.81
CA LEU A 248 -100.47 62.59 -37.90
C LEU A 248 -100.73 64.11 -37.90
N GLU A 249 -99.69 64.94 -38.00
CA GLU A 249 -99.80 66.39 -38.13
C GLU A 249 -100.45 66.79 -39.46
N ILE A 250 -100.07 66.14 -40.58
CA ILE A 250 -100.73 66.30 -41.88
C ILE A 250 -102.22 65.95 -41.78
N LEU A 251 -102.56 64.80 -41.18
CA LEU A 251 -103.95 64.39 -40.97
C LEU A 251 -104.74 65.41 -40.13
N LYS A 252 -104.15 65.90 -39.03
CA LYS A 252 -104.77 66.96 -38.20
C LYS A 252 -105.04 68.22 -39.02
N SER A 253 -104.07 68.68 -39.81
CA SER A 253 -104.23 69.85 -40.69
C SER A 253 -105.35 69.65 -41.71
N GLN A 254 -105.42 68.47 -42.33
CA GLN A 254 -106.50 68.11 -43.26
C GLN A 254 -107.87 68.09 -42.58
N ILE A 255 -107.99 67.55 -41.36
CA ILE A 255 -109.24 67.56 -40.58
C ILE A 255 -109.66 69.00 -40.26
N ILE A 256 -108.73 69.85 -39.84
CA ILE A 256 -109.00 71.27 -39.56
C ILE A 256 -109.51 71.97 -40.83
N SER A 257 -108.82 71.78 -41.96
CA SER A 257 -109.23 72.34 -43.25
C SER A 257 -110.60 71.83 -43.67
N HIS A 258 -110.86 70.53 -43.56
CA HIS A 258 -112.15 69.92 -43.89
C HIS A 258 -113.27 70.48 -43.00
N ASN A 259 -113.03 70.61 -41.69
CA ASN A 259 -113.99 71.23 -40.77
C ASN A 259 -114.24 72.71 -41.09
N GLY A 260 -113.20 73.44 -41.50
CA GLY A 260 -113.33 74.81 -42.00
C GLY A 260 -114.26 74.90 -43.21
N VAL A 261 -114.04 74.02 -44.20
CA VAL A 261 -114.90 73.89 -45.40
C VAL A 261 -116.33 73.49 -45.03
N VAL A 262 -116.52 72.52 -44.13
CA VAL A 262 -117.84 72.11 -43.65
C VAL A 262 -118.55 73.26 -42.94
N SER A 263 -117.83 74.07 -42.15
CA SER A 263 -118.40 75.24 -41.49
C SER A 263 -118.83 76.31 -42.49
N THR A 264 -118.04 76.55 -43.54
CA THR A 264 -118.42 77.49 -44.61
C THR A 264 -119.64 76.99 -45.35
N LEU A 265 -119.67 75.72 -45.73
CA LEU A 265 -120.84 75.10 -46.37
C LEU A 265 -122.09 75.16 -45.48
N LYS A 266 -121.96 74.95 -44.17
CA LYS A 266 -123.08 75.12 -43.22
C LYS A 266 -123.58 76.57 -43.21
N GLN A 267 -122.67 77.53 -43.16
CA GLN A 267 -123.02 78.95 -43.18
C GLN A 267 -123.68 79.35 -44.51
N ASP A 268 -123.18 78.82 -45.63
CA ASP A 268 -123.81 79.00 -46.95
C ASP A 268 -125.21 78.39 -46.98
N ILE A 269 -125.40 77.18 -46.43
CA ILE A 269 -126.72 76.54 -46.29
C ILE A 269 -127.65 77.40 -45.42
N GLU A 270 -127.19 77.90 -44.27
CA GLU A 270 -127.99 78.78 -43.39
C GLU A 270 -128.33 80.11 -44.07
N THR A 271 -127.41 80.66 -44.86
CA THR A 271 -127.64 81.88 -45.63
C THR A 271 -128.67 81.64 -46.74
N ILE A 272 -128.59 80.50 -47.43
CA ILE A 272 -129.59 80.07 -48.42
C ILE A 272 -130.95 79.85 -47.73
N GLN A 273 -130.99 79.19 -46.58
CA GLN A 273 -132.21 78.98 -45.80
C GLN A 273 -132.84 80.29 -45.35
N SER A 274 -132.02 81.25 -44.90
CA SER A 274 -132.49 82.59 -44.50
C SER A 274 -133.06 83.35 -45.69
N ARG A 275 -132.41 83.28 -46.88
CA ARG A 275 -132.94 83.85 -48.12
C ARG A 275 -134.24 83.20 -48.58
N ILE A 276 -134.39 81.88 -48.41
CA ILE A 276 -135.64 81.16 -48.68
C ILE A 276 -136.74 81.65 -47.71
N ALA A 277 -136.42 81.82 -46.43
CA ALA A 277 -137.38 82.31 -45.43
C ALA A 277 -137.79 83.77 -45.66
N GLU A 278 -136.89 84.62 -46.16
CA GLU A 278 -137.19 85.99 -46.57
C GLU A 278 -138.06 86.04 -47.84
N ALA A 279 -137.81 85.17 -48.82
CA ALA A 279 -138.65 85.03 -50.00
C ALA A 279 -140.10 84.58 -49.64
N LEU A 280 -140.24 83.73 -48.62
CA LEU A 280 -141.54 83.28 -48.09
C LEU A 280 -142.29 84.34 -47.27
N LYS A 281 -141.66 85.47 -46.89
CA LYS A 281 -142.32 86.59 -46.20
C LYS A 281 -142.78 87.71 -47.15
N GLY A 282 -142.52 87.59 -48.46
CA GLY A 282 -142.82 88.60 -49.47
C GLY A 282 -143.92 88.24 -50.49
N GLN A 283 -144.60 87.10 -50.32
CA GLN A 283 -145.74 86.60 -51.13
C GLN A 283 -146.70 85.92 -50.14
N ASP A 284 -147.97 86.26 -49.93
CA ASP A 284 -148.93 87.03 -50.71
C ASP A 284 -149.96 87.65 -49.75
N ASP A 285 -149.93 88.98 -49.63
CA ASP A 285 -151.13 89.81 -49.54
C ASP A 285 -151.63 89.98 -50.98
N CYS A 286 -152.46 89.06 -51.48
CA CYS A 286 -153.27 89.24 -52.69
C CYS A 286 -154.53 88.36 -52.65
N VAL A 287 -155.64 89.05 -52.44
CA VAL A 287 -157.04 88.63 -52.57
C VAL A 287 -157.38 88.38 -54.05
N ILE A 288 -157.97 87.23 -54.39
CA ILE A 288 -158.89 87.09 -55.54
C ILE A 288 -160.08 86.20 -55.15
N GLN A 289 -161.23 86.61 -55.67
CA GLN A 289 -162.58 86.03 -55.64
C GLN A 289 -162.69 84.59 -56.17
#